data_AF-A0A6A7LUY3-F1
#
_entry.id   AF-A0A6A7LUY3-F1
#
_cell.length_a   1.000
_cell.length_b   1.000
_cell.length_c   1.000
_cell.angle_alpha   90.00
_cell.angle_beta   90.00
_cell.angle_gamma   90.00
#
_symmetry.space_group_name_H-M   'P 1'
#
loop_
_entity.id
_entity.type
_entity.pdbx_description
1 polymer ?
#
loop_
_entity_poly.entity_id
_entity_poly.type
_entity_poly.pdbx_seq_one_letter_code
_entity_poly.pdbx_strand_id
1 'polypeptide(L)'
;MKRTNIYLDEAQARLLRHLAVEEGRSFTDLVREALNAYLAQRGLASTSRVIGPRRSVPSGEWWARFADALRHIRAGAPADLAPDEIEAEITAARDEVRRERAARRQTVRG
;
A
#
# COMPACT_ATOMS: atom_id res chain seq x y z
N MET A 1 -12.29 -2.96 9.90
CA MET A 1 -12.76 -3.45 8.58
C MET A 1 -14.25 -3.19 8.49
N LYS A 2 -14.77 -2.78 7.32
CA LYS A 2 -16.21 -2.68 7.07
C LYS A 2 -16.66 -3.88 6.25
N ARG A 3 -17.73 -4.57 6.66
CA ARG A 3 -18.32 -5.68 5.90
C ARG A 3 -19.21 -5.10 4.80
N THR A 4 -19.00 -5.57 3.57
CA THR A 4 -19.78 -5.17 2.39
C THR A 4 -20.28 -6.44 1.71
N ASN A 5 -21.56 -6.48 1.38
CA ASN A 5 -22.13 -7.55 0.57
C ASN A 5 -21.96 -7.17 -0.90
N ILE A 6 -21.43 -8.11 -1.69
CA ILE A 6 -21.24 -7.98 -3.12
C ILE A 6 -22.00 -9.10 -3.81
N TYR A 7 -22.66 -8.76 -4.91
CA TYR A 7 -23.34 -9.73 -5.75
C TYR A 7 -22.39 -10.13 -6.87
N LEU A 8 -22.27 -11.44 -7.07
CA LEU A 8 -21.49 -12.04 -8.13
C LEU A 8 -22.44 -12.87 -8.98
N ASP A 9 -22.16 -12.97 -10.26
CA ASP A 9 -22.87 -13.95 -11.06
C ASP A 9 -22.47 -15.38 -10.64
N GLU A 10 -23.31 -16.35 -11.00
CA GLU A 10 -23.10 -17.73 -10.56
C GLU A 10 -21.83 -18.36 -11.15
N ALA A 11 -21.44 -17.95 -12.37
CA ALA A 11 -20.24 -18.45 -13.02
C ALA A 11 -18.96 -17.95 -12.31
N GLN A 12 -18.89 -16.65 -12.01
CA GLN A 12 -17.82 -16.01 -11.23
C GLN A 12 -17.71 -16.64 -9.84
N ALA A 13 -18.83 -16.85 -9.16
CA ALA A 13 -18.83 -17.49 -7.84
C ALA A 13 -18.34 -18.94 -7.89
N ARG A 14 -18.63 -19.69 -8.97
CA ARG A 14 -18.10 -21.05 -9.17
C ARG A 14 -16.60 -21.03 -9.44
N LEU A 15 -16.13 -20.18 -10.34
CA LEU A 15 -14.71 -20.06 -10.69
C LEU A 15 -13.86 -19.65 -9.47
N LEU A 16 -14.30 -18.65 -8.72
CA LEU A 16 -13.59 -18.20 -7.52
C LEU A 16 -13.57 -19.26 -6.41
N ARG A 17 -14.62 -20.08 -6.29
CA ARG A 17 -14.62 -21.21 -5.33
C ARG A 17 -13.65 -22.31 -5.76
N HIS A 18 -13.60 -22.62 -7.05
CA HIS A 18 -12.63 -23.57 -7.57
C HIS A 18 -11.20 -23.13 -7.28
N LEU A 19 -10.90 -21.87 -7.61
CA LEU A 19 -9.59 -21.27 -7.35
C LEU A 19 -9.23 -21.25 -5.86
N ALA A 20 -10.20 -20.98 -4.98
CA ALA A 20 -10.01 -21.02 -3.53
C ALA A 20 -9.57 -22.40 -3.04
N VAL A 21 -10.19 -23.46 -3.58
CA VAL A 21 -9.85 -24.85 -3.24
C VAL A 21 -8.47 -25.21 -3.77
N GLU A 22 -8.17 -24.88 -5.03
CA GLU A 22 -6.87 -25.17 -5.65
C GLU A 22 -5.71 -24.49 -4.91
N GLU A 23 -5.90 -23.24 -4.45
CA GLU A 23 -4.86 -22.50 -3.72
C GLU A 23 -4.86 -22.78 -2.21
N GLY A 24 -5.83 -23.53 -1.66
CA GLY A 24 -5.96 -23.76 -0.22
C GLY A 24 -6.27 -22.49 0.57
N ARG A 25 -7.01 -21.55 -0.03
CA ARG A 25 -7.29 -20.22 0.51
C ARG A 25 -8.76 -19.98 0.73
N SER A 26 -9.10 -18.98 1.56
CA SER A 26 -10.50 -18.60 1.72
C SER A 26 -10.99 -17.79 0.52
N PHE A 27 -12.25 -17.99 0.14
CA PHE A 27 -12.92 -17.20 -0.89
C PHE A 27 -12.82 -15.68 -0.61
N THR A 28 -12.96 -15.28 0.65
CA THR A 28 -12.85 -13.88 1.06
C THR A 28 -11.46 -13.30 0.83
N ASP A 29 -10.41 -14.10 1.00
CA ASP A 29 -9.04 -13.64 0.76
C ASP A 29 -8.76 -13.42 -0.72
N LEU A 30 -9.26 -14.30 -1.59
CA LEU A 30 -9.15 -14.14 -3.05
C LEU A 30 -9.88 -12.88 -3.53
N VAL A 31 -11.13 -12.68 -3.08
CA VAL A 31 -11.90 -11.49 -3.45
C VAL A 31 -11.21 -10.21 -2.97
N ARG A 32 -10.66 -10.22 -1.76
CA ARG A 32 -9.92 -9.08 -1.23
C ARG A 32 -8.66 -8.80 -2.05
N GLU A 33 -7.90 -9.84 -2.39
CA GLU A 33 -6.70 -9.69 -3.23
C GLU A 33 -7.05 -9.13 -4.61
N ALA A 34 -8.07 -9.66 -5.27
CA ALA A 34 -8.53 -9.17 -6.56
C ALA A 34 -8.95 -7.70 -6.50
N LEU A 35 -9.70 -7.29 -5.47
CA LEU A 35 -10.08 -5.90 -5.26
C LEU A 35 -8.87 -5.00 -5.00
N ASN A 36 -7.91 -5.45 -4.20
CA ASN A 36 -6.69 -4.70 -3.94
C ASN A 36 -5.84 -4.53 -5.21
N ALA A 37 -5.69 -5.59 -6.00
CA ALA A 37 -4.98 -5.55 -7.27
C ALA A 37 -5.65 -4.59 -8.25
N TYR A 38 -6.98 -4.63 -8.36
CA TYR A 38 -7.76 -3.71 -9.18
C TYR A 38 -7.58 -2.24 -8.77
N LEU A 39 -7.64 -1.96 -7.45
CA LEU A 39 -7.42 -0.60 -6.93
C LEU A 39 -5.98 -0.12 -7.15
N ALA A 40 -4.99 -1.02 -7.02
CA ALA A 40 -3.60 -0.71 -7.28
C ALA A 40 -3.35 -0.37 -8.76
N GLN A 41 -3.94 -1.13 -9.68
CA GLN A 41 -3.87 -0.83 -11.13
C GLN A 41 -4.45 0.55 -11.47
N ARG A 42 -5.44 1.02 -10.70
CA ARG A 42 -6.05 2.34 -10.85
C ARG A 42 -5.29 3.47 -10.13
N GLY A 43 -4.18 3.18 -9.46
CA GLY A 43 -3.47 4.16 -8.62
C GLY A 43 -4.25 4.61 -7.38
N LEU A 44 -5.32 3.89 -7.03
CA LEU A 44 -6.22 4.18 -5.90
C LEU A 44 -5.91 3.34 -4.67
N ALA A 45 -4.95 2.42 -4.76
CA ALA A 45 -4.42 1.75 -3.58
C ALA A 45 -3.81 2.83 -2.68
N SER A 46 -4.53 3.16 -1.61
CA SER A 46 -4.04 4.01 -0.54
C SER A 46 -2.66 3.47 -0.13
N THR A 47 -1.69 4.36 0.02
CA THR A 47 -0.27 4.12 0.32
C THR A 47 -0.01 3.46 1.69
N SER A 48 -0.94 2.65 2.20
CA SER A 48 -0.88 2.06 3.52
C SER A 48 -1.26 0.59 3.50
N ARG A 49 -0.27 -0.24 3.84
CA ARG A 49 -0.33 -1.67 4.14
C ARG A 49 -0.64 -2.58 2.96
N VAL A 50 0.45 -3.06 2.35
CA VAL A 50 0.48 -4.34 1.62
C VAL A 50 -0.09 -5.43 2.55
N ILE A 51 -1.33 -5.84 2.29
CA ILE A 51 -1.93 -7.06 2.82
C ILE A 51 -2.40 -7.85 1.60
N GLY A 52 -1.48 -8.65 1.07
CA GLY A 52 -1.69 -9.73 0.11
C GLY A 52 -0.79 -10.91 0.54
N PRO A 53 -0.94 -12.11 -0.04
CA PRO A 53 -0.03 -13.21 0.26
C PRO A 53 1.40 -12.73 0.00
N ARG A 54 2.24 -12.73 1.05
CA ARG A 54 3.67 -12.46 0.90
C ARG A 54 4.21 -13.55 0.01
N ARG A 55 4.40 -13.27 -1.29
CA ARG A 55 5.30 -14.08 -2.11
C ARG A 55 6.62 -14.08 -1.34
N SER A 56 7.05 -15.24 -0.85
CA SER A 56 8.34 -15.36 -0.17
C SER A 56 9.39 -14.97 -1.19
N VAL A 57 9.93 -13.75 -1.07
CA VAL A 57 11.04 -13.31 -1.90
C VAL A 57 12.27 -13.98 -1.32
N PRO A 58 13.02 -14.78 -2.08
CA PRO A 58 14.29 -15.33 -1.63
C PRO A 58 15.18 -14.20 -1.08
N SER A 59 15.88 -14.43 0.02
CA SER A 59 16.66 -13.41 0.73
C SER A 59 17.65 -12.66 -0.19
N GLY A 60 18.27 -13.37 -1.14
CA GLY A 60 19.17 -12.79 -2.13
C GLY A 60 18.48 -11.83 -3.11
N GLU A 61 17.28 -12.19 -3.58
CA GLU A 61 16.50 -11.33 -4.48
C GLU A 61 15.98 -10.09 -3.76
N TRP A 62 15.55 -10.26 -2.50
CA TRP A 62 15.15 -9.12 -1.67
C TRP A 62 16.30 -8.14 -1.45
N TRP A 63 17.50 -8.65 -1.13
CA TRP A 63 18.68 -7.82 -0.92
C TRP A 63 19.09 -7.08 -2.19
N ALA A 64 19.03 -7.74 -3.35
CA ALA A 64 19.33 -7.11 -4.64
C ALA A 64 18.37 -5.95 -4.95
N ARG A 65 17.06 -6.16 -4.76
CA ARG A 65 16.03 -5.13 -4.94
C ARG A 65 16.21 -3.97 -3.97
N PHE A 66 16.52 -4.28 -2.71
CA PHE A 66 16.75 -3.28 -1.67
C PHE A 66 17.99 -2.42 -1.95
N ALA A 67 19.10 -3.05 -2.36
CA ALA A 67 20.32 -2.34 -2.73
C ALA A 67 20.13 -1.42 -3.94
N ASP A 68 19.38 -1.87 -4.95
CA ASP A 68 19.06 -1.07 -6.13
C ASP A 68 18.20 0.16 -5.77
N ALA A 69 17.17 -0.03 -4.96
CA ALA A 69 16.34 1.06 -4.46
C ALA A 69 17.16 2.08 -3.64
N LEU A 70 18.03 1.60 -2.73
CA LEU A 70 18.92 2.48 -1.96
C LEU A 70 19.88 3.26 -2.85
N ARG A 71 20.44 2.64 -3.89
CA ARG A 71 21.31 3.31 -4.85
C ARG A 71 20.58 4.42 -5.58
N HIS A 72 19.34 4.17 -6.02
CA HIS A 72 18.54 5.17 -6.71
C HIS A 72 18.22 6.37 -5.79
N ILE A 73 17.85 6.12 -4.54
CA ILE A 73 17.62 7.17 -3.55
C ILE A 73 18.90 7.97 -3.30
N ARG A 74 20.04 7.30 -3.09
CA ARG A 74 21.33 7.97 -2.85
C ARG A 74 21.81 8.78 -4.05
N ALA A 75 21.51 8.34 -5.27
CA ALA A 75 21.88 9.08 -6.48
C ALA A 75 21.13 10.42 -6.61
N GLY A 76 19.94 10.53 -6.02
CA GLY A 76 19.16 11.78 -5.98
C GLY A 76 19.35 12.61 -4.70
N ALA A 77 20.08 12.08 -3.70
CA ALA A 77 20.26 12.75 -2.43
C ALA A 77 21.52 13.63 -2.44
N PRO A 78 21.48 14.84 -1.85
CA PRO A 78 22.67 15.64 -1.59
C PRO A 78 23.68 14.85 -0.74
N ALA A 79 24.96 14.92 -1.11
CA ALA A 79 26.02 14.14 -0.45
C ALA A 79 26.36 14.67 0.96
N ASP A 80 25.92 15.89 1.27
CA ASP A 80 26.19 16.65 2.48
C ASP A 80 24.98 16.75 3.42
N LEU A 81 23.89 16.04 3.11
CA LEU A 81 22.66 16.11 3.90
C LEU A 81 22.90 15.58 5.33
N ALA A 82 22.92 16.49 6.31
CA ALA A 82 23.16 16.11 7.69
C ALA A 82 21.92 15.41 8.27
N PRO A 83 22.08 14.40 9.16
CA PRO A 83 20.96 13.73 9.79
C PRO A 83 19.96 14.68 10.46
N ASP A 84 20.46 15.75 11.10
CA ASP A 84 19.63 16.74 11.79
C ASP A 84 18.80 17.59 10.80
N GLU A 85 19.33 17.86 9.60
CA GLU A 85 18.60 18.58 8.54
C GLU A 85 17.46 17.72 7.98
N ILE A 86 17.71 16.41 7.80
CA ILE A 86 16.68 15.45 7.41
C ILE A 86 15.56 15.43 8.45
N GLU A 87 15.90 15.36 9.74
CA GLU A 87 14.92 15.34 10.81
C GLU A 87 14.12 16.64 10.89
N ALA A 88 14.77 17.78 10.70
CA ALA A 88 14.13 19.09 10.64
C ALA A 88 13.14 19.19 9.47
N GLU A 89 13.53 18.76 8.27
CA GLU A 89 12.67 18.77 7.08
C GLU A 89 11.45 17.84 7.24
N ILE A 90 11.66 16.61 7.75
CA ILE A 90 10.58 15.67 8.02
C ILE A 90 9.59 16.27 9.04
N THR A 91 10.11 16.92 10.08
CA THR A 91 9.29 17.55 11.12
C THR A 91 8.47 18.70 10.54
N ALA A 92 9.10 19.58 9.73
CA ALA A 92 8.43 20.69 9.07
C ALA A 92 7.30 20.20 8.14
N ALA A 93 7.57 19.19 7.30
CA ALA A 93 6.58 18.61 6.40
C ALA A 93 5.41 17.96 7.17
N ARG A 94 5.69 17.28 8.29
CA ARG A 94 4.64 16.70 9.15
C ARG A 94 3.74 17.76 9.77
N ASP A 95 4.33 18.86 10.22
CA ASP A 95 3.58 19.95 10.85
C ASP A 95 2.74 20.73 9.84
N GLU A 96 3.24 20.92 8.62
CA GLU A 96 2.46 21.47 7.52
C GLU A 96 1.20 20.65 7.25
N VAL A 97 1.34 19.32 7.06
CA VAL A 97 0.19 18.42 6.85
C VAL A 97 -0.78 18.47 8.03
N ARG A 98 -0.27 18.59 9.27
CA ARG A 98 -1.10 18.72 10.47
C ARG A 98 -1.89 20.03 10.46
N ARG A 99 -1.28 21.15 10.08
CA ARG A 99 -1.93 22.46 9.95
C ARG A 99 -3.00 22.45 8.87
N GLU A 100 -2.71 21.91 7.69
CA GLU A 100 -3.69 21.78 6.61
C GLU A 100 -4.92 20.96 7.04
N ARG A 101 -4.71 19.84 7.73
CA ARG A 101 -5.79 19.01 8.27
C ARG A 101 -6.59 19.71 9.37
N ALA A 102 -5.98 20.62 10.15
CA ALA A 102 -6.69 21.42 11.13
C ALA A 102 -7.57 22.47 10.45
N ALA A 103 -7.03 23.20 9.47
CA ALA A 103 -7.76 24.19 8.69
C ALA A 103 -8.98 23.59 7.96
N ARG A 104 -8.81 22.44 7.30
CA ARG A 104 -9.91 21.72 6.63
C ARG A 104 -11.01 21.25 7.59
N ARG A 105 -10.71 21.05 8.87
CA ARG A 105 -11.72 20.68 9.88
C ARG A 105 -12.52 21.87 10.39
N GLN A 106 -11.94 23.07 10.36
CA GLN A 106 -12.64 24.31 10.73
C GLN A 106 -13.61 24.76 9.64
N THR A 107 -13.25 24.63 8.37
CA THR A 107 -14.13 25.02 7.24
C THR A 107 -15.33 24.11 7.02
N VAL A 108 -15.31 22.86 7.53
CA VAL A 108 -16.44 21.91 7.42
C VAL A 108 -17.44 22.06 8.58
N ARG A 109 -17.12 22.88 9.60
CA ARG A 109 -17.90 22.99 10.84
C ARG A 109 -18.54 24.37 11.07
N GLY A 110 -18.34 25.32 10.15
CA GLY A 110 -19.02 26.62 10.10
C GLY A 110 -19.91 26.69 8.88
#